data_AF-A0A150IIA8-F1
#
_entry.id   AF-A0A150IIA8-F1
#
_cell.length_a   1.000
_cell.length_b   1.000
_cell.length_c   1.000
_cell.angle_alpha   90.00
_cell.angle_beta   90.00
_cell.angle_gamma   90.00
#
_symmetry.space_group_name_H-M   'P 1'
#
loop_
_entity.id
_entity.type
_entity.pdbx_description
1 polymer ?
#
loop_
_entity_poly.entity_id
_entity_poly.type
_entity_poly.pdbx_seq_one_letter_code
_entity_poly.pdbx_strand_id
1 'polypeptide(L)'
;MEDEDIDNVVIQGEPSPEEIAESDREGIRIAAKEVNYDLTSAEIEEIRKAMLKSLILKIVAANSLVPENVKEEDFETILALYTNVLSNMVKK
;
A
#
# COMPACT_ATOMS: atom_id res chain seq x y z
N MET A 1 26.70 28.91 -31.45
CA MET A 1 26.37 28.13 -30.25
C MET A 1 25.13 27.37 -30.63
N GLU A 2 25.27 26.06 -30.73
CA GLU A 2 24.18 25.16 -31.12
C GLU A 2 23.09 25.26 -30.05
N ASP A 3 21.87 25.55 -30.48
CA ASP A 3 20.69 25.49 -29.62
C ASP A 3 20.54 24.02 -29.19
N GLU A 4 20.93 23.72 -27.96
CA GLU A 4 20.68 22.41 -27.37
C GLU A 4 19.16 22.23 -27.27
N ASP A 5 18.62 21.23 -27.97
CA ASP A 5 17.24 20.78 -27.89
C ASP A 5 16.89 20.34 -26.45
N ILE A 6 16.43 21.28 -25.61
CA ILE A 6 15.88 21.00 -24.26
C ILE A 6 14.39 20.57 -24.34
N ASP A 7 13.93 20.03 -25.47
CA ASP A 7 12.53 19.67 -25.68
C ASP A 7 12.30 18.15 -25.68
N ASN A 8 12.65 17.50 -24.57
CA ASN A 8 12.13 16.15 -24.28
C ASN A 8 12.08 15.81 -22.79
N VAL A 9 11.68 16.78 -21.95
CA VAL A 9 11.22 16.46 -20.59
C VAL A 9 9.83 15.84 -20.72
N VAL A 10 9.74 14.51 -20.72
CA VAL A 10 8.48 13.81 -20.52
C VAL A 10 8.05 14.06 -19.09
N ILE A 11 7.18 15.05 -18.89
CA ILE A 11 6.45 15.21 -17.63
C ILE A 11 5.46 14.04 -17.59
N GLN A 12 5.85 12.94 -16.96
CA GLN A 12 4.89 11.89 -16.63
C GLN A 12 3.85 12.54 -15.70
N GLY A 13 2.62 12.70 -16.22
CA GLY A 13 1.49 13.12 -15.41
C GLY A 13 1.26 12.12 -14.26
N GLU A 14 0.49 12.53 -13.25
CA GLU A 14 0.11 11.61 -12.18
C GLU A 14 -0.52 10.33 -12.78
N PRO A 15 -0.12 9.13 -12.31
CA PRO A 15 -0.66 7.90 -12.83
C PRO A 15 -2.16 7.85 -12.57
N SER A 16 -2.90 7.35 -13.54
CA SER A 16 -4.34 7.14 -13.41
C SER A 16 -4.65 6.10 -12.31
N PRO A 17 -5.86 6.13 -11.75
CA PRO A 17 -6.27 5.14 -10.74
C PRO A 17 -6.14 3.68 -11.21
N GLU A 18 -6.30 3.41 -12.51
CA GLU A 18 -6.13 2.06 -13.06
C GLU A 18 -4.66 1.68 -13.21
N GLU A 19 -3.78 2.62 -13.56
CA GLU A 19 -2.33 2.36 -13.58
C GLU A 19 -1.79 2.04 -12.18
N ILE A 20 -2.29 2.75 -11.15
CA ILE A 20 -1.99 2.43 -9.74
C ILE A 20 -2.53 1.04 -9.40
N ALA A 21 -3.78 0.75 -9.77
CA ALA A 21 -4.40 -0.55 -9.50
C ALA A 21 -3.62 -1.71 -10.13
N GLU A 22 -3.17 -1.56 -11.38
CA GLU A 22 -2.39 -2.59 -12.06
C GLU A 22 -0.99 -2.73 -11.46
N SER A 23 -0.36 -1.63 -11.04
CA SER A 23 0.90 -1.66 -10.31
C SER A 23 0.77 -2.47 -9.00
N ASP A 24 -0.32 -2.29 -8.24
CA ASP A 24 -0.60 -3.10 -7.05
C ASP A 24 -0.72 -4.59 -7.40
N ARG A 25 -1.48 -4.92 -8.46
CA ARG A 25 -1.68 -6.32 -8.91
C ARG A 25 -0.36 -6.95 -9.31
N GLU A 26 0.49 -6.23 -10.04
CA GLU A 26 1.80 -6.72 -10.45
C GLU A 26 2.73 -6.95 -9.26
N GLY A 27 2.74 -6.04 -8.29
CA GLY A 27 3.48 -6.24 -7.04
C GLY A 27 3.07 -7.53 -6.31
N ILE A 28 1.77 -7.83 -6.28
CA ILE A 28 1.24 -9.07 -5.69
C ILE A 28 1.69 -10.30 -6.49
N ARG A 29 1.67 -10.25 -7.83
CA ARG A 29 2.17 -11.36 -8.69
C ARG A 29 3.64 -11.64 -8.43
N ILE A 30 4.47 -10.59 -8.34
CA ILE A 30 5.90 -10.70 -8.06
C ILE A 30 6.13 -11.36 -6.70
N ALA A 31 5.48 -10.86 -5.65
CA ALA A 31 5.61 -11.40 -4.29
C ALA A 31 5.17 -12.88 -4.20
N ALA A 32 4.09 -13.25 -4.88
CA ALA A 32 3.62 -14.63 -4.92
C ALA A 32 4.61 -15.56 -5.64
N LYS A 33 5.22 -15.09 -6.74
CA LYS A 33 6.24 -15.82 -7.47
C LYS A 33 7.51 -16.05 -6.64
N GLU A 34 7.92 -15.08 -5.82
CA GLU A 34 9.08 -15.22 -4.92
C GLU A 34 8.95 -16.39 -3.94
N VAL A 35 7.72 -16.76 -3.59
CA VAL A 35 7.43 -17.88 -2.69
C VAL A 35 6.90 -19.13 -3.41
N ASN A 36 7.02 -19.17 -4.74
CA ASN A 36 6.50 -20.25 -5.61
C ASN A 36 5.00 -20.55 -5.38
N TYR A 37 4.20 -19.49 -5.23
CA TYR A 37 2.76 -19.59 -5.05
C TYR A 37 2.02 -18.97 -6.23
N ASP A 38 1.15 -19.75 -6.86
CA ASP A 38 0.34 -19.29 -7.99
C ASP A 38 -1.00 -18.75 -7.50
N LEU A 39 -1.28 -17.49 -7.80
CA LEU A 39 -2.54 -16.82 -7.49
C LEU A 39 -3.38 -16.66 -8.76
N THR A 40 -4.68 -16.91 -8.64
CA THR A 40 -5.68 -16.51 -9.63
C THR A 40 -5.86 -14.99 -9.64
N SER A 41 -6.37 -14.45 -10.76
CA SER A 41 -6.70 -13.02 -10.85
C SER A 41 -7.70 -12.56 -9.78
N ALA A 42 -8.61 -13.44 -9.37
CA ALA A 42 -9.56 -13.15 -8.29
C ALA A 42 -8.87 -13.02 -6.94
N GLU A 43 -7.95 -13.93 -6.62
CA GLU A 43 -7.17 -13.86 -5.37
C GLU A 43 -6.27 -12.63 -5.32
N ILE A 44 -5.64 -12.26 -6.44
CA ILE A 44 -4.85 -11.04 -6.55
C ILE A 44 -5.71 -9.81 -6.22
N GLU A 45 -6.92 -9.71 -6.77
CA GLU A 45 -7.79 -8.57 -6.51
C GLU A 45 -8.30 -8.56 -5.05
N GLU A 46 -8.58 -9.72 -4.45
CA GLU A 46 -8.93 -9.79 -3.03
C GLU A 46 -7.77 -9.39 -2.12
N ILE A 47 -6.54 -9.80 -2.42
CA ILE A 47 -5.34 -9.36 -1.72
C ILE A 47 -5.19 -7.84 -1.86
N ARG A 48 -5.33 -7.29 -3.07
CA ARG A 48 -5.25 -5.85 -3.32
C ARG A 48 -6.25 -5.07 -2.47
N LYS A 49 -7.52 -5.49 -2.47
CA LYS A 49 -8.56 -4.85 -1.63
C LYS A 49 -8.22 -4.96 -0.14
N ALA A 50 -7.70 -6.10 0.32
CA ALA A 50 -7.29 -6.30 1.70
C ALA A 50 -6.11 -5.39 2.08
N MET A 51 -5.12 -5.23 1.20
CA MET A 51 -4.00 -4.30 1.38
C MET A 51 -4.47 -2.86 1.53
N LEU A 52 -5.35 -2.40 0.62
CA LEU A 52 -5.92 -1.04 0.67
C LEU A 52 -6.71 -0.82 1.96
N LYS A 53 -7.55 -1.80 2.36
CA LYS A 53 -8.28 -1.74 3.64
C LYS A 53 -7.32 -1.67 4.83
N SER A 54 -6.26 -2.47 4.83
CA SER A 54 -5.25 -2.46 5.89
C SER A 54 -4.52 -1.12 5.98
N LEU A 55 -4.21 -0.48 4.84
CA LEU A 55 -3.58 0.84 4.81
C LEU A 55 -4.48 1.89 5.45
N ILE A 56 -5.77 1.90 5.11
CA ILE A 56 -6.76 2.80 5.73
C ILE A 56 -6.81 2.59 7.24
N LEU A 57 -6.88 1.34 7.69
CA LEU A 57 -6.91 1.03 9.12
C LEU A 57 -5.62 1.43 9.85
N LYS A 58 -4.45 1.30 9.19
CA LYS A 58 -3.18 1.78 9.73
C LYS A 58 -3.20 3.29 9.94
N ILE A 59 -3.71 4.06 8.97
CA ILE A 59 -3.84 5.52 9.06
C ILE A 59 -4.78 5.90 10.21
N VAL A 60 -5.93 5.22 10.34
CA VAL A 60 -6.86 5.44 11.46
C VAL A 60 -6.21 5.12 12.80
N ALA A 61 -5.50 4.00 12.91
CA ALA A 61 -4.80 3.64 14.14
C ALA A 61 -3.76 4.69 14.53
N ALA A 62 -2.92 5.13 13.59
CA ALA A 62 -1.89 6.13 13.82
C ALA A 62 -2.48 7.47 14.29
N ASN A 63 -3.57 7.91 13.67
CA ASN A 63 -4.14 9.24 13.94
C ASN A 63 -5.11 9.28 15.13
N SER A 64 -5.67 8.13 15.54
CA SER A 64 -6.78 8.12 16.50
C SER A 64 -6.57 7.21 17.70
N LEU A 65 -5.66 6.25 17.62
CA LEU A 65 -5.49 5.22 18.67
C LEU A 65 -4.10 5.23 19.31
N VAL A 66 -3.04 5.53 18.55
CA VAL A 66 -1.68 5.63 19.10
C VAL A 66 -1.54 6.93 19.91
N PRO A 67 -1.23 6.89 21.22
CA PRO A 67 -1.00 8.09 22.01
C PRO A 67 0.22 8.89 21.54
N GLU A 68 0.14 10.22 21.58
CA GLU A 68 1.23 11.12 21.16
C GLU A 68 2.50 11.00 22.00
N ASN A 69 2.39 10.49 23.24
CA ASN A 69 3.50 10.32 24.18
C ASN A 69 4.15 8.93 24.13
N VAL A 70 3.81 8.11 23.13
CA VAL A 70 4.46 6.82 22.91
C VAL A 70 5.93 7.03 22.56
N LYS A 71 6.80 6.22 23.15
CA LYS A 71 8.22 6.22 22.79
C LYS A 71 8.38 5.74 21.35
N GLU A 72 9.33 6.31 20.63
CA GLU A 72 9.60 5.96 19.24
C GLU A 72 9.85 4.45 19.04
N GLU A 73 10.54 3.80 19.98
CA GLU A 73 10.80 2.35 19.96
C GLU A 73 9.51 1.49 20.05
N ASP A 74 8.46 2.02 20.66
CA ASP A 74 7.19 1.31 20.88
C ASP A 74 6.13 1.64 19.81
N PHE A 75 6.32 2.73 19.04
CA PHE A 75 5.33 3.27 18.12
C PHE A 75 4.86 2.25 17.09
N GLU A 76 5.79 1.61 16.37
CA GLU A 76 5.45 0.63 15.32
C GLU A 76 4.75 -0.59 15.90
N THR A 77 5.13 -1.03 17.11
CA THR A 77 4.50 -2.17 17.78
C THR A 77 3.05 -1.85 18.17
N ILE A 78 2.80 -0.67 18.74
CA ILE A 78 1.46 -0.22 19.14
C ILE A 78 0.59 0.02 17.90
N LEU A 79 1.16 0.63 16.86
CA LEU A 79 0.48 0.84 15.59
C LEU A 79 0.04 -0.48 14.95
N ALA A 80 0.93 -1.49 14.92
CA ALA A 80 0.61 -2.81 14.43
C ALA A 80 -0.49 -3.49 15.26
N LEU A 81 -0.43 -3.39 16.59
CA LEU A 81 -1.45 -3.95 17.48
C LEU A 81 -2.84 -3.36 17.21
N TYR A 82 -2.96 -2.03 17.17
CA TYR A 82 -4.24 -1.38 16.93
C TYR A 82 -4.78 -1.62 15.52
N THR A 83 -3.90 -1.62 14.50
CA THR A 83 -4.29 -1.96 13.13
C THR A 83 -4.85 -3.39 13.04
N ASN A 84 -4.25 -4.34 13.77
CA ASN A 84 -4.72 -5.73 13.85
C ASN A 84 -6.05 -5.86 14.58
N VAL A 85 -6.24 -5.15 15.70
CA VAL A 85 -7.52 -5.13 16.42
C VAL A 85 -8.64 -4.60 15.52
N LEU A 86 -8.42 -3.46 14.87
CA LEU A 86 -9.38 -2.90 13.91
C LEU A 86 -9.69 -3.90 12.79
N SER A 87 -8.66 -4.51 12.21
CA SER A 87 -8.83 -5.47 11.12
C SER A 87 -9.71 -6.66 11.51
N ASN A 88 -9.62 -7.15 12.74
CA ASN A 88 -10.47 -8.22 13.25
C ASN A 88 -11.91 -7.78 13.52
N MET A 89 -12.14 -6.53 13.94
CA MET A 89 -13.49 -6.01 14.20
C MET A 89 -14.29 -5.74 12.91
N VAL A 90 -13.61 -5.47 11.79
CA VAL A 90 -14.24 -5.16 10.50
C VAL A 90 -14.38 -6.41 9.62
N LYS A 91 -14.13 -7.61 10.15
CA LYS A 91 -14.52 -8.88 9.51
C LYS A 91 -16.01 -9.09 9.78
N LYS A 92 -16.85 -8.77 8.79
CA LYS A 92 -18.26 -9.17 8.74
C LYS A 92 -18.46 -10.02 7.50
#